data_AF-A0A059C4L2-F1
#
_entry.id   AF-A0A059C4L2-F1
#
_cell.length_a   1.000
_cell.length_b   1.000
_cell.length_c   1.000
_cell.angle_alpha   90.00
_cell.angle_beta   90.00
_cell.angle_gamma   90.00
#
_symmetry.space_group_name_H-M   'P 1'
#
loop_
_entity.id
_entity.type
_entity.pdbx_description
1 polymer ?
#
loop_
_entity_poly.entity_id
_entity_poly.type
_entity_poly.pdbx_seq_one_letter_code
_entity_poly.pdbx_strand_id
1 'polypeptide(L)'
;MERRLLEAAERGNIDEMKDLISSNGLILEEMDLEEAGHTPLHVACVAGHPDFVRELLNRMPKLAEKVNAGGFSPLHIAAARGNVEVARELLTVGPHLCFVKGRESRIPLHYAAIKGELDVMNLLLSASPESIEETTA
;
A
#
# COMPACT_ATOMS: atom_id res chain seq x y z
N MET A 1 18.53 9.71 -5.50
CA MET A 1 18.56 8.28 -5.16
C MET A 1 17.15 7.76 -4.93
N GLU A 2 16.34 8.53 -4.20
CA GLU A 2 14.90 8.29 -3.98
C GLU A 2 14.10 8.09 -5.27
N ARG A 3 14.28 8.97 -6.28
CA ARG A 3 13.63 8.80 -7.59
C ARG A 3 13.91 7.44 -8.24
N ARG A 4 15.13 6.91 -8.11
CA ARG A 4 15.46 5.57 -8.65
C ARG A 4 14.74 4.46 -7.92
N LEU A 5 14.53 4.61 -6.61
CA LEU A 5 13.76 3.64 -5.83
C LEU A 5 12.28 3.68 -6.19
N LEU A 6 11.73 4.87 -6.47
CA LEU A 6 10.36 5.01 -7.01
C LEU A 6 10.24 4.38 -8.40
N GLU A 7 11.19 4.61 -9.31
CA GLU A 7 11.24 3.96 -10.63
C GLU A 7 11.39 2.42 -10.52
N ALA A 8 12.21 1.95 -9.59
CA ALA A 8 12.34 0.51 -9.32
C ALA A 8 11.01 -0.08 -8.83
N ALA A 9 10.29 0.63 -7.95
CA ALA A 9 8.97 0.24 -7.49
C ALA A 9 7.92 0.25 -8.60
N GLU A 10 7.97 1.21 -9.52
CA GLU A 10 7.09 1.28 -10.68
C GLU A 10 7.32 0.08 -11.63
N ARG A 11 8.58 -0.32 -11.83
CA ARG A 11 8.95 -1.46 -12.68
C ARG A 11 8.88 -2.81 -11.97
N GLY A 12 8.72 -2.84 -10.65
CA GLY A 12 8.79 -4.07 -9.85
C GLY A 12 10.20 -4.65 -9.79
N ASN A 13 11.24 -3.84 -9.99
CA ASN A 13 12.64 -4.28 -10.02
C ASN A 13 13.19 -4.49 -8.60
N ILE A 14 13.04 -5.71 -8.09
CA ILE A 14 13.46 -6.09 -6.73
C ILE A 14 14.98 -6.03 -6.55
N ASP A 15 15.75 -6.40 -7.58
CA ASP A 15 17.21 -6.42 -7.50
C ASP A 15 17.77 -5.00 -7.36
N GLU A 16 17.28 -4.06 -8.19
CA GLU A 16 17.66 -2.66 -8.06
C GLU A 16 17.23 -2.05 -6.72
N MET A 17 16.03 -2.41 -6.22
CA MET A 17 15.62 -1.99 -4.87
C MET A 17 16.61 -2.48 -3.81
N LYS A 18 17.00 -3.76 -3.85
CA LYS A 18 17.95 -4.35 -2.89
C LYS A 18 19.29 -3.64 -2.96
N ASP A 19 19.81 -3.40 -4.16
CA ASP A 19 21.08 -2.70 -4.37
C ASP A 19 21.06 -1.26 -3.84
N LEU A 20 19.95 -0.54 -4.05
CA LEU A 20 19.76 0.82 -3.56
C LEU A 20 19.68 0.85 -2.03
N ILE A 21 18.93 -0.07 -1.42
CA ILE A 21 18.83 -0.18 0.05
C ILE A 21 20.17 -0.60 0.66
N SER A 22 20.91 -1.51 0.02
CA SER A 22 22.25 -1.91 0.47
C SER A 22 23.27 -0.79 0.37
N SER A 23 23.12 0.11 -0.62
CA SER A 23 23.98 1.29 -0.80
C SER A 23 23.65 2.40 0.20
N ASN A 24 22.38 2.55 0.59
CA ASN A 24 21.94 3.48 1.63
C ASN A 24 20.80 2.87 2.45
N GLY A 25 21.10 2.37 3.65
CA GLY A 25 20.12 1.74 4.53
C GLY A 25 19.04 2.69 5.07
N LEU A 26 19.28 4.00 5.04
CA LEU A 26 18.34 5.02 5.51
C LEU A 26 17.44 5.54 4.40
N ILE A 27 17.61 5.08 3.15
CA ILE A 27 16.84 5.59 2.00
C ILE A 27 15.32 5.49 2.21
N LEU A 28 14.83 4.49 2.95
CA LEU A 28 13.40 4.33 3.22
C LEU A 28 12.88 5.22 4.35
N GLU A 29 13.77 5.79 5.16
CA GLU A 29 13.46 6.65 6.30
C GLU A 29 13.61 8.13 5.97
N GLU A 30 14.62 8.46 5.16
CA GLU A 30 14.95 9.83 4.74
C GLU A 30 14.14 10.30 3.54
N MET A 31 13.33 9.42 2.93
CA MET A 31 12.50 9.77 1.78
C MET A 31 11.56 10.93 2.11
N ASP A 32 11.95 12.12 1.67
CA ASP A 32 11.04 13.24 1.54
C ASP A 32 10.02 12.84 0.48
N LEU A 33 8.80 12.59 0.97
CA LEU A 33 7.71 12.27 0.08
C LEU A 33 7.56 13.47 -0.86
N GLU A 34 7.68 13.25 -2.18
CA GLU A 34 7.42 14.28 -3.20
C GLU A 34 6.10 15.00 -2.91
N GLU A 35 5.76 16.12 -3.57
CA GLU A 35 4.52 16.87 -3.29
C GLU A 35 3.24 16.01 -3.17
N ALA A 36 3.22 14.84 -3.84
CA ALA A 36 2.13 13.86 -3.79
C ALA A 36 2.13 12.89 -2.58
N GLY A 37 3.16 12.85 -1.75
CA GLY A 37 3.21 12.00 -0.55
C GLY A 37 3.52 10.51 -0.84
N HIS A 38 4.00 10.16 -2.03
CA HIS A 38 4.14 8.74 -2.43
C HIS A 38 5.42 8.09 -1.87
N THR A 39 5.23 6.96 -1.17
CA THR A 39 6.33 6.04 -0.83
C THR A 39 6.53 5.03 -1.97
N PRO A 40 7.67 4.30 -2.04
CA PRO A 40 7.86 3.23 -3.00
C PRO A 40 6.78 2.15 -2.88
N LEU A 41 6.25 1.93 -1.68
CA LEU A 41 5.14 1.00 -1.45
C LEU A 41 3.85 1.47 -2.13
N HIS A 42 3.53 2.76 -2.09
CA HIS A 42 2.38 3.29 -2.85
C HIS A 42 2.57 3.06 -4.34
N VAL A 43 3.76 3.38 -4.88
CA VAL A 43 4.06 3.23 -6.31
C VAL A 43 3.96 1.77 -6.73
N ALA A 44 4.52 0.83 -5.97
CA ALA A 44 4.42 -0.60 -6.25
C ALA A 44 2.97 -1.12 -6.18
N CYS A 45 2.14 -0.59 -5.27
CA CYS A 45 0.71 -0.93 -5.20
C CYS A 45 -0.08 -0.36 -6.38
N VAL A 46 0.27 0.84 -6.85
CA VAL A 46 -0.27 1.39 -8.10
C VAL A 46 0.17 0.54 -9.27
N ALA A 47 1.44 0.15 -9.36
CA ALA A 47 1.95 -0.64 -10.48
C ALA A 47 1.44 -2.10 -10.47
N GLY A 48 1.07 -2.62 -9.30
CA GLY A 48 0.52 -3.98 -9.15
C GLY A 48 1.58 -5.06 -8.97
N HIS A 49 2.69 -4.77 -8.29
CA HIS A 49 3.81 -5.71 -8.11
C HIS A 49 3.82 -6.36 -6.72
N PRO A 50 3.11 -7.49 -6.50
CA PRO A 50 2.97 -8.11 -5.17
C PRO A 50 4.31 -8.58 -4.59
N ASP A 51 5.22 -9.12 -5.40
CA ASP A 51 6.53 -9.58 -4.90
C ASP A 51 7.41 -8.42 -4.42
N PHE A 52 7.34 -7.27 -5.11
CA PHE A 52 8.03 -6.06 -4.69
C PHE A 52 7.44 -5.51 -3.38
N VAL A 53 6.11 -5.50 -3.29
CA VAL A 53 5.37 -5.14 -2.07
C VAL A 53 5.81 -6.01 -0.91
N ARG A 54 5.79 -7.35 -1.07
CA ARG A 54 6.22 -8.31 -0.04
C ARG A 54 7.63 -8.03 0.45
N GLU A 55 8.58 -7.90 -0.47
CA GLU A 55 9.99 -7.67 -0.10
C GLU A 55 10.19 -6.33 0.62
N LEU A 56 9.47 -5.28 0.20
CA LEU A 56 9.54 -3.98 0.86
C LEU A 56 8.93 -4.02 2.26
N LEU A 57 7.82 -4.74 2.45
CA LEU A 57 7.17 -4.94 3.75
C LEU A 57 8.02 -5.77 4.71
N ASN A 58 8.73 -6.78 4.22
CA ASN A 58 9.67 -7.57 5.03
C ASN A 58 10.79 -6.70 5.63
N ARG A 59 11.15 -5.61 4.96
CA ARG A 59 12.19 -4.68 5.41
C ARG A 59 11.62 -3.56 6.26
N MET A 60 10.52 -2.96 5.82
CA MET A 60 9.93 -1.76 6.41
C MET A 60 8.39 -1.85 6.45
N PRO A 61 7.84 -2.67 7.36
CA PRO A 61 6.38 -2.87 7.45
C PRO A 61 5.63 -1.58 7.78
N LYS A 62 6.28 -0.62 8.47
CA LYS A 62 5.75 0.70 8.83
C LYS A 62 5.26 1.53 7.62
N LEU A 63 5.70 1.20 6.41
CA LEU A 63 5.22 1.86 5.18
C LEU A 63 3.77 1.52 4.85
N ALA A 64 3.23 0.39 5.33
CA ALA A 64 1.87 -0.07 5.03
C ALA A 64 0.78 0.85 5.60
N GLU A 65 1.08 1.56 6.70
CA GLU A 65 0.17 2.49 7.35
C GLU A 65 0.27 3.93 6.80
N LYS A 66 1.33 4.24 6.03
CA LYS A 66 1.55 5.60 5.55
C LYS A 66 0.46 6.01 4.57
N VAL A 67 -0.04 7.23 4.74
CA VAL A 67 -1.05 7.82 3.88
C VAL A 67 -0.38 8.92 3.05
N ASN A 68 -0.58 8.90 1.73
CA ASN A 68 -0.05 9.92 0.83
C ASN A 68 -0.85 11.23 0.89
N ALA A 69 -0.44 12.27 0.15
CA ALA A 69 -1.08 13.58 0.19
C ALA A 69 -2.55 13.54 -0.31
N GLY A 70 -2.90 12.55 -1.13
CA GLY A 70 -4.26 12.30 -1.58
C GLY A 70 -5.16 11.64 -0.53
N GLY A 71 -4.60 11.25 0.63
CA GLY A 71 -5.33 10.54 1.66
C GLY A 71 -5.49 9.04 1.37
N PHE A 72 -4.55 8.42 0.65
CA PHE A 72 -4.57 6.98 0.38
C PHE A 72 -3.39 6.29 1.05
N SER A 73 -3.68 5.20 1.77
CA SER A 73 -2.65 4.21 2.14
C SER A 73 -2.44 3.20 1.00
N PRO A 74 -1.36 2.40 1.04
CA PRO A 74 -1.16 1.31 0.08
C PRO A 74 -2.37 0.37 -0.06
N LEU A 75 -3.06 0.05 1.05
CA LEU A 75 -4.23 -0.83 1.00
C LEU A 75 -5.44 -0.15 0.35
N HIS A 76 -5.61 1.18 0.49
CA HIS A 76 -6.62 1.90 -0.27
C HIS A 76 -6.38 1.80 -1.78
N ILE A 77 -5.11 1.91 -2.21
CA ILE A 77 -4.74 1.81 -3.62
C ILE A 77 -5.03 0.41 -4.15
N ALA A 78 -4.62 -0.63 -3.43
CA ALA A 78 -4.87 -2.01 -3.82
C ALA A 78 -6.37 -2.31 -3.89
N ALA A 79 -7.15 -1.81 -2.92
CA ALA A 79 -8.59 -1.92 -2.87
C ALA A 79 -9.29 -1.22 -4.03
N ALA A 80 -8.91 0.02 -4.34
CA ALA A 80 -9.47 0.79 -5.44
C ALA A 80 -9.12 0.24 -6.83
N ARG A 81 -8.06 -0.59 -6.93
CA ARG A 81 -7.57 -1.19 -8.19
C ARG A 81 -7.99 -2.65 -8.38
N GLY A 82 -8.65 -3.27 -7.41
CA GLY A 82 -9.00 -4.70 -7.49
C GLY A 82 -7.81 -5.65 -7.37
N ASN A 83 -6.63 -5.18 -6.94
CA ASN A 83 -5.41 -5.99 -6.87
C ASN A 83 -5.40 -6.89 -5.63
N VAL A 84 -6.07 -8.04 -5.72
CA VAL A 84 -6.22 -9.02 -4.62
C VAL A 84 -4.88 -9.50 -4.08
N GLU A 85 -3.90 -9.78 -4.94
CA GLU A 85 -2.58 -10.27 -4.52
C GLU A 85 -1.83 -9.22 -3.72
N VAL A 86 -1.79 -7.97 -4.21
CA VAL A 86 -1.16 -6.86 -3.47
C VAL A 86 -1.88 -6.62 -2.14
N ALA A 87 -3.21 -6.62 -2.12
CA ALA A 87 -3.99 -6.47 -0.89
C ALA A 87 -3.68 -7.59 0.11
N ARG A 88 -3.50 -8.83 -0.37
CA ARG A 88 -3.11 -9.97 0.47
C ARG A 88 -1.73 -9.77 1.08
N GLU A 89 -0.75 -9.35 0.29
CA GLU A 89 0.61 -9.08 0.79
C GLU A 89 0.60 -7.97 1.84
N LEU A 90 -0.16 -6.88 1.64
CA LEU A 90 -0.31 -5.82 2.63
C LEU A 90 -0.91 -6.34 3.95
N LEU A 91 -1.96 -7.16 3.88
CA LEU A 91 -2.63 -7.72 5.05
C LEU A 91 -1.77 -8.72 5.84
N THR A 92 -0.61 -9.15 5.32
CA THR A 92 0.36 -9.92 6.11
C THR A 92 0.95 -9.11 7.27
N VAL A 93 1.00 -7.78 7.14
CA VAL A 93 1.41 -6.87 8.22
C VAL A 93 0.36 -6.86 9.34
N GLY A 94 -0.92 -6.93 8.96
CA GLY A 94 -2.01 -7.18 9.89
C GLY A 94 -3.35 -6.59 9.44
N PRO A 95 -4.47 -7.05 10.05
CA PRO A 95 -5.83 -6.62 9.71
C PRO A 95 -6.14 -5.19 10.14
N HIS A 96 -5.35 -4.59 11.04
CA HIS A 96 -5.49 -3.19 11.45
C HIS A 96 -5.42 -2.21 10.25
N LEU A 97 -4.75 -2.61 9.16
CA LEU A 97 -4.69 -1.83 7.92
C LEU A 97 -6.06 -1.60 7.28
N CYS A 98 -7.05 -2.48 7.54
CA CYS A 98 -8.43 -2.30 7.08
C CYS A 98 -9.11 -1.06 7.69
N PHE A 99 -8.56 -0.49 8.76
CA PHE A 99 -9.12 0.67 9.46
C PHE A 99 -8.35 1.97 9.24
N VAL A 100 -7.30 1.96 8.41
CA VAL A 100 -6.54 3.18 8.11
C VAL A 100 -7.49 4.18 7.47
N LYS A 101 -7.67 5.33 8.11
CA LYS A 101 -8.56 6.40 7.62
C LYS A 101 -7.80 7.29 6.66
N GLY A 102 -8.27 7.31 5.42
CA GLY A 102 -7.79 8.18 4.36
C GLY A 102 -8.53 9.50 4.31
N ARG A 103 -8.60 10.07 3.10
CA ARG A 103 -9.42 11.27 2.82
C ARG A 103 -10.89 11.02 3.16
N GLU A 104 -11.53 12.03 3.75
CA GLU A 104 -12.95 11.97 4.17
C GLU A 104 -13.23 10.82 5.16
N SER A 105 -12.23 10.42 5.95
CA SER A 105 -12.31 9.30 6.91
C SER A 105 -12.64 7.94 6.27
N ARG A 106 -12.54 7.83 4.94
CA ARG A 106 -12.80 6.56 4.24
C ARG A 106 -11.67 5.58 4.50
N ILE A 107 -12.05 4.35 4.81
CA ILE A 107 -11.16 3.17 4.89
C ILE A 107 -11.06 2.42 3.55
N PRO A 108 -10.12 1.47 3.35
CA PRO A 108 -9.95 0.74 2.10
C PRO A 108 -11.22 0.06 1.56
N LEU A 109 -12.07 -0.47 2.43
CA LEU A 109 -13.33 -1.13 2.03
C LEU A 109 -14.26 -0.20 1.25
N HIS A 110 -14.34 1.09 1.61
CA HIS A 110 -15.12 2.08 0.86
C HIS A 110 -14.70 2.16 -0.60
N TYR A 111 -13.39 2.15 -0.84
CA TYR A 111 -12.87 2.30 -2.20
C TYR A 111 -13.05 1.03 -3.02
N ALA A 112 -12.89 -0.15 -2.42
CA ALA A 112 -13.26 -1.40 -3.09
C ALA A 112 -14.76 -1.41 -3.46
N ALA A 113 -15.63 -0.97 -2.54
CA ALA A 113 -17.08 -0.90 -2.77
C ALA A 113 -17.45 0.13 -3.86
N ILE A 114 -16.90 1.34 -3.81
CA ILE A 114 -17.13 2.40 -4.82
C ILE A 114 -16.71 1.93 -6.22
N LYS A 115 -15.66 1.10 -6.30
CA LYS A 115 -15.12 0.58 -7.56
C LYS A 115 -15.76 -0.75 -8.00
N GLY A 116 -16.52 -1.40 -7.13
CA GLY A 116 -17.16 -2.68 -7.41
C GLY A 116 -16.21 -3.88 -7.37
N GLU A 117 -15.09 -3.77 -6.64
CA GLU A 117 -14.02 -4.77 -6.59
C GLU A 117 -14.36 -5.90 -5.59
N LEU A 118 -15.28 -6.77 -5.99
CA LEU A 118 -15.89 -7.79 -5.12
C LEU A 118 -14.86 -8.73 -4.47
N ASP A 119 -13.84 -9.16 -5.21
CA ASP A 119 -12.83 -10.08 -4.68
C ASP A 119 -11.98 -9.43 -3.58
N VAL A 120 -11.65 -8.15 -3.73
CA VAL A 120 -10.93 -7.42 -2.69
C VAL A 120 -11.85 -7.11 -1.51
N MET A 121 -13.13 -6.78 -1.74
CA MET A 121 -14.11 -6.63 -0.65
C MET A 121 -14.20 -7.92 0.18
N ASN A 122 -14.31 -9.08 -0.47
CA ASN A 122 -14.36 -10.37 0.21
C ASN A 122 -13.08 -10.64 1.01
N LEU A 123 -11.91 -10.31 0.44
CA LEU A 123 -10.64 -10.42 1.16
C LEU A 123 -10.58 -9.52 2.40
N LEU A 124 -10.96 -8.25 2.27
CA LEU A 124 -10.96 -7.28 3.37
C LEU A 124 -11.91 -7.68 4.49
N LEU A 125 -13.13 -8.11 4.14
CA LEU A 125 -14.13 -8.60 5.10
C LEU A 125 -13.71 -9.92 5.75
N SER A 126 -13.00 -10.79 5.04
CA SER A 126 -12.45 -12.02 5.62
C SER A 126 -11.31 -11.71 6.61
N ALA A 127 -10.54 -10.66 6.36
CA ALA A 127 -9.45 -10.24 7.25
C ALA A 127 -9.95 -9.44 8.47
N SER A 128 -11.00 -8.63 8.28
CA SER A 128 -11.68 -7.92 9.37
C SER A 128 -13.14 -7.61 9.01
N PRO A 129 -14.08 -8.45 9.48
CA PRO A 129 -15.51 -8.25 9.27
C PRO A 129 -16.04 -6.93 9.86
N GLU A 130 -15.41 -6.43 10.93
CA GLU A 130 -15.83 -5.24 11.67
C GLU A 130 -15.64 -3.94 10.85
N SER A 131 -14.81 -3.98 9.80
CA SER A 131 -14.60 -2.84 8.90
C SER A 131 -15.89 -2.39 8.17
N ILE A 132 -16.95 -3.21 8.15
CA ILE A 132 -18.24 -2.84 7.57
C ILE A 132 -18.94 -1.71 8.34
N GLU A 133 -18.73 -1.60 9.65
CA GLU A 133 -19.42 -0.59 10.48
C GLU A 133 -19.00 0.84 10.07
N GLU A 134 -17.73 0.99 9.70
CA GLU A 134 -17.16 2.24 9.21
C GLU A 134 -17.70 2.64 7.83
N THR A 135 -18.40 1.75 7.11
CA THR A 135 -19.00 2.05 5.79
C THR A 135 -20.42 2.62 5.84
N THR A 136 -21.01 2.67 7.04
CA THR A 136 -22.43 3.01 7.25
C THR A 136 -22.66 4.36 7.93
N ALA A 137 -21.60 5.09 8.27
CA ALA A 137 -21.63 6.40 8.92
C ALA A 137 -21.40 7.55 7.93
#